data_AF-A0A1Y4DCD1-F1
#
_entry.id   AF-A0A1Y4DCD1-F1
#
_cell.length_a   1.000
_cell.length_b   1.000
_cell.length_c   1.000
_cell.angle_alpha   90.00
_cell.angle_beta   90.00
_cell.angle_gamma   90.00
#
_symmetry.space_group_name_H-M   'P 1'
#
loop_
_entity.id
_entity.type
_entity.pdbx_description
1 polymer ?
#
loop_
_entity_poly.entity_id
_entity_poly.type
_entity_poly.pdbx_seq_one_letter_code
_entity_poly.pdbx_strand_id
1 'polypeptide(L)'
;MSYIRQRMKDKPRADIEQTPLKAEIETVFNKRNIDEDCDTIANLLSPYRKKVHESISQGNYAKAVTILIEVLESLTYHFVEDEHYNYFDDMYSPDYVCQDMMEAIINGIKNVNFPAAELQRLKDGLEKSKHTEAYENYGVPYALDVWEKFQCQ
;
A
#
# COMPACT_ATOMS: atom_id res chain seq x y z
N MET A 1 11.39 -28.53 0.20
CA MET A 1 10.48 -27.38 0.01
C MET A 1 10.58 -26.81 -1.42
N SER A 2 10.43 -27.63 -2.48
CA SER A 2 10.55 -27.14 -3.88
C SER A 2 9.26 -27.21 -4.70
N TYR A 3 8.13 -27.62 -4.09
CA TYR A 3 6.90 -27.88 -4.83
C TYR A 3 5.97 -26.65 -4.96
N ILE A 4 6.13 -25.62 -4.11
CA ILE A 4 5.26 -24.43 -4.13
C ILE A 4 5.70 -23.41 -5.20
N ARG A 5 7.00 -23.36 -5.54
CA ARG A 5 7.54 -22.40 -6.52
C ARG A 5 7.12 -22.64 -7.97
N GLN A 6 6.45 -23.76 -8.27
CA GLN A 6 6.29 -24.24 -9.65
C GLN A 6 4.95 -23.89 -10.29
N ARG A 7 4.05 -23.16 -9.61
CA ARG A 7 2.68 -22.96 -10.11
C ARG A 7 2.17 -21.53 -10.14
N MET A 8 3.04 -20.53 -10.22
CA MET A 8 2.58 -19.15 -10.47
C MET A 8 3.53 -18.48 -11.46
N LYS A 9 3.09 -18.38 -12.72
CA LYS A 9 3.77 -17.52 -13.69
C LYS A 9 3.61 -16.08 -13.20
N ASP A 10 4.70 -15.31 -13.24
CA ASP A 10 4.67 -13.85 -13.10
C ASP A 10 3.79 -13.28 -14.23
N LYS A 11 2.49 -13.20 -13.99
CA LYS A 11 1.54 -12.60 -14.92
C LYS A 11 1.31 -11.17 -14.43
N PRO A 12 1.50 -10.16 -15.29
CA PRO A 12 1.13 -8.79 -14.96
C PRO A 12 -0.36 -8.75 -14.57
N ARG A 13 -0.67 -7.97 -13.53
CA ARG A 13 -2.03 -7.71 -13.10
C ARG A 13 -2.81 -7.07 -14.25
N ALA A 14 -3.88 -7.75 -14.70
CA ALA A 14 -4.61 -7.41 -15.93
C ALA A 14 -6.01 -6.82 -15.66
N ASP A 15 -6.45 -6.82 -14.40
CA ASP A 15 -7.73 -6.31 -13.93
C ASP A 15 -7.75 -4.78 -13.72
N ILE A 16 -6.61 -4.09 -13.88
CA ILE A 16 -6.48 -2.66 -13.60
C ILE A 16 -5.80 -1.88 -14.74
N GLU A 17 -6.09 -0.58 -14.81
CA GLU A 17 -5.38 0.36 -15.67
C GLU A 17 -3.93 0.53 -15.20
N GLN A 18 -2.98 0.30 -16.11
CA GLN A 18 -1.55 0.37 -15.82
C GLN A 18 -1.03 1.79 -16.09
N THR A 19 -1.10 2.66 -15.07
CA THR A 19 -0.36 3.93 -15.10
C THR A 19 1.15 3.64 -15.04
N PRO A 20 2.04 4.55 -15.50
CA PRO A 20 3.48 4.34 -15.35
C PRO A 20 3.92 4.13 -13.88
N LEU A 21 3.30 4.87 -12.96
CA LEU A 21 3.57 4.71 -11.52
C LEU A 21 3.12 3.33 -11.02
N LYS A 22 1.91 2.91 -11.41
CA LYS A 22 1.36 1.61 -11.04
C LYS A 22 2.25 0.48 -11.57
N ALA A 23 2.65 0.55 -12.84
CA ALA A 23 3.53 -0.45 -13.44
C ALA A 23 4.87 -0.55 -12.68
N GLU A 24 5.45 0.56 -12.23
CA GLU A 24 6.64 0.55 -11.37
C GLU A 24 6.37 -0.11 -10.01
N ILE A 25 5.26 0.25 -9.35
CA ILE A 25 4.85 -0.33 -8.05
C ILE A 25 4.64 -1.84 -8.17
N GLU A 26 3.98 -2.31 -9.23
CA GLU A 26 3.73 -3.74 -9.45
C GLU A 26 5.05 -4.54 -9.58
N THR A 27 6.16 -3.91 -10.01
CA THR A 27 7.47 -4.60 -10.02
C THR A 27 8.04 -4.87 -8.62
N VAL A 28 7.59 -4.12 -7.61
CA VAL A 28 7.97 -4.31 -6.20
C VAL A 28 7.39 -5.62 -5.67
N PHE A 29 6.16 -5.95 -6.07
CA PHE A 29 5.45 -7.16 -5.66
C PHE A 29 5.79 -8.39 -6.53
N ASN A 30 7.02 -8.45 -7.07
CA ASN A 30 7.48 -9.65 -7.75
C ASN A 30 7.70 -10.78 -6.73
N LYS A 31 7.26 -11.99 -7.06
CA LYS A 31 7.40 -13.18 -6.21
C LYS A 31 8.82 -13.47 -5.74
N ARG A 32 9.85 -13.07 -6.50
CA ARG A 32 11.26 -13.21 -6.11
C ARG A 32 11.66 -12.34 -4.91
N ASN A 33 10.82 -11.36 -4.58
CA ASN A 33 11.01 -10.42 -3.48
C ASN A 33 10.28 -10.87 -2.20
N ILE A 34 9.55 -12.00 -2.22
CA ILE A 34 8.90 -12.55 -1.03
C ILE A 34 9.93 -13.34 -0.22
N ASP A 35 10.48 -12.70 0.79
CA ASP A 35 11.31 -13.27 1.84
C ASP A 35 10.55 -13.34 3.18
N GLU A 36 11.23 -13.80 4.22
CA GLU A 36 10.71 -13.77 5.61
C GLU A 36 10.29 -12.33 5.94
N ASP A 37 9.09 -12.18 6.48
CA ASP A 37 8.43 -10.91 6.82
C ASP A 37 8.16 -9.96 5.64
N CYS A 38 8.46 -10.38 4.41
CA CYS A 38 8.41 -9.55 3.20
C CYS A 38 9.28 -8.27 3.30
N ASP A 39 10.43 -8.37 3.96
CA ASP A 39 11.41 -7.30 4.13
C ASP A 39 11.92 -6.72 2.81
N THR A 40 12.15 -7.55 1.78
CA THR A 40 12.59 -7.05 0.48
C THR A 40 11.51 -6.16 -0.16
N ILE A 41 10.23 -6.53 -0.06
CA ILE A 41 9.11 -5.70 -0.52
C ILE A 41 9.08 -4.38 0.26
N ALA A 42 9.19 -4.42 1.58
CA ALA A 42 9.21 -3.22 2.41
C ALA A 42 10.35 -2.26 2.02
N ASN A 43 11.55 -2.80 1.82
CA ASN A 43 12.72 -2.03 1.37
C ASN A 43 12.50 -1.38 -0.01
N LEU A 44 11.87 -2.11 -0.92
CA LEU A 44 11.51 -1.61 -2.26
C LEU A 44 10.35 -0.61 -2.25
N LEU A 45 9.49 -0.61 -1.23
CA LEU A 45 8.46 0.40 -1.01
C LEU A 45 9.02 1.69 -0.36
N SER A 46 10.17 1.62 0.31
CA SER A 46 10.81 2.76 1.00
C SER A 46 11.00 4.02 0.12
N PRO A 47 11.37 3.93 -1.17
CA PRO A 47 11.40 5.09 -2.05
C PRO A 47 10.04 5.75 -2.25
N TYR A 48 8.94 4.99 -2.30
CA TYR A 48 7.58 5.54 -2.42
C TYR A 48 7.16 6.23 -1.12
N ARG A 49 7.48 5.62 0.03
CA ARG A 49 7.33 6.26 1.34
C ARG A 49 8.02 7.63 1.37
N LYS A 50 9.29 7.69 0.96
CA LYS A 50 10.05 8.94 0.89
C LYS A 50 9.37 9.96 -0.03
N LYS A 51 8.91 9.53 -1.21
CA LYS A 51 8.19 10.39 -2.17
C LYS A 51 6.88 10.94 -1.58
N VAL A 52 6.15 10.19 -0.75
CA VAL A 52 4.95 10.68 -0.05
C VAL A 52 5.32 11.81 0.90
N HIS A 53 6.31 11.60 1.78
CA HIS A 53 6.79 12.64 2.70
C HIS A 53 7.26 13.91 1.99
N GLU A 54 8.09 13.75 0.95
CA GLU A 54 8.57 14.87 0.13
C GLU A 54 7.40 15.61 -0.52
N SER A 55 6.42 14.89 -1.08
CA SER A 55 5.25 15.48 -1.72
C SER A 55 4.39 16.26 -0.73
N ILE A 56 4.16 15.74 0.47
CA ILE A 56 3.45 16.46 1.54
C ILE A 56 4.21 17.72 1.94
N SER A 57 5.53 17.66 2.15
CA SER A 57 6.34 18.82 2.52
C SER A 57 6.34 19.93 1.46
N GLN A 58 6.15 19.58 0.20
CA GLN A 58 6.07 20.49 -0.95
C GLN A 58 4.64 20.97 -1.24
N GLY A 59 3.64 20.52 -0.47
CA GLY A 59 2.23 20.80 -0.73
C GLY A 59 1.64 20.09 -1.96
N ASN A 60 2.33 19.09 -2.50
CA ASN A 60 1.87 18.28 -3.62
C ASN A 60 1.00 17.10 -3.13
N TYR A 61 -0.17 17.43 -2.56
CA TYR A 61 -1.09 16.46 -1.98
C TYR A 61 -1.63 15.46 -3.00
N ALA A 62 -1.88 15.92 -4.24
CA ALA A 62 -2.34 15.05 -5.30
C ALA A 62 -1.33 13.91 -5.57
N LYS A 63 -0.04 14.22 -5.65
CA LYS A 63 0.98 13.19 -5.83
C LYS A 63 1.08 12.25 -4.62
N ALA A 64 1.03 12.79 -3.41
CA ALA A 64 1.09 11.99 -2.18
C ALA A 64 -0.07 10.98 -2.10
N VAL A 65 -1.30 11.45 -2.34
CA VAL A 65 -2.52 10.61 -2.33
C VAL A 65 -2.47 9.55 -3.43
N THR A 66 -2.03 9.88 -4.65
CA THR A 66 -1.90 8.90 -5.74
C THR A 66 -0.95 7.77 -5.35
N ILE A 67 0.23 8.11 -4.81
CA ILE A 67 1.23 7.10 -4.43
C ILE A 67 0.67 6.18 -3.34
N LEU A 68 0.05 6.73 -2.30
CA LEU A 68 -0.52 5.90 -1.23
C LEU A 68 -1.59 4.95 -1.79
N ILE A 69 -2.57 5.45 -2.54
CA ILE A 69 -3.66 4.62 -3.07
C ILE A 69 -3.09 3.51 -3.97
N GLU A 70 -2.20 3.83 -4.90
CA GLU A 70 -1.65 2.83 -5.82
C GLU A 70 -0.83 1.76 -5.07
N VAL A 71 -0.08 2.14 -4.02
CA VAL A 71 0.65 1.18 -3.16
C VAL A 71 -0.33 0.28 -2.39
N LEU A 72 -1.36 0.85 -1.76
CA LEU A 72 -2.34 0.07 -0.99
C LEU A 72 -3.10 -0.90 -1.89
N GLU A 73 -3.52 -0.46 -3.08
CA GLU A 73 -4.21 -1.32 -4.06
C GLU A 73 -3.36 -2.47 -4.58
N SER A 74 -2.03 -2.27 -4.72
CA SER A 74 -1.12 -3.36 -5.09
C SER A 74 -0.87 -4.28 -3.90
N LEU A 75 -0.67 -3.71 -2.71
CA LEU A 75 -0.42 -4.47 -1.49
C LEU A 75 -1.58 -5.41 -1.16
N THR A 76 -2.83 -4.91 -1.15
CA THR A 76 -4.00 -5.76 -0.82
C THR A 76 -4.21 -6.88 -1.82
N TYR A 77 -3.94 -6.63 -3.11
CA TYR A 77 -4.01 -7.66 -4.14
C TYR A 77 -2.96 -8.74 -3.93
N HIS A 78 -1.68 -8.36 -3.86
CA HIS A 78 -0.57 -9.31 -3.75
C HIS A 78 -0.54 -10.03 -2.40
N PHE A 79 -1.03 -9.39 -1.34
CA PHE A 79 -1.14 -10.02 -0.04
C PHE A 79 -1.94 -11.33 -0.10
N VAL A 80 -3.05 -11.33 -0.84
CA VAL A 80 -3.91 -12.51 -1.03
C VAL A 80 -3.41 -13.38 -2.17
N GLU A 81 -3.23 -12.78 -3.35
CA GLU A 81 -2.95 -13.52 -4.58
C GLU A 81 -1.59 -14.20 -4.57
N ASP A 82 -0.58 -13.59 -3.97
CA ASP A 82 0.76 -14.17 -3.80
C ASP A 82 0.96 -14.80 -2.41
N GLU A 83 -0.12 -14.92 -1.64
CA GLU A 83 -0.17 -15.58 -0.34
C GLU A 83 0.87 -15.06 0.67
N HIS A 84 1.05 -13.74 0.76
CA HIS A 84 2.04 -13.15 1.66
C HIS A 84 1.83 -13.56 3.12
N TYR A 85 0.59 -13.86 3.51
CA TYR A 85 0.22 -14.38 4.83
C TYR A 85 0.91 -15.71 5.21
N ASN A 86 1.55 -16.40 4.26
CA ASN A 86 2.35 -17.60 4.53
C ASN A 86 3.83 -17.31 4.86
N TYR A 87 4.26 -16.05 4.83
CA TYR A 87 5.68 -15.66 4.88
C TYR A 87 6.06 -14.78 6.09
N PHE A 88 5.14 -14.59 7.04
CA PHE A 88 5.39 -13.93 8.32
C PHE A 88 4.61 -14.66 9.43
N ASP A 89 5.09 -14.58 10.67
CA ASP A 89 4.42 -15.17 11.83
C ASP A 89 3.68 -14.12 12.68
N ASP A 90 4.29 -12.95 12.87
CA ASP A 90 3.68 -11.81 13.57
C ASP A 90 3.91 -10.46 12.88
N MET A 91 4.95 -10.35 12.03
CA MET A 91 5.40 -9.08 11.48
C MET A 91 5.34 -9.05 9.96
N TYR A 92 4.38 -8.30 9.41
CA TYR A 92 4.33 -8.02 7.97
C TYR A 92 4.99 -6.67 7.66
N SER A 93 6.29 -6.69 7.29
CA SER A 93 7.10 -5.47 7.11
C SER A 93 6.53 -4.42 6.14
N PRO A 94 5.88 -4.77 5.01
CA PRO A 94 5.24 -3.80 4.12
C PRO A 94 4.17 -2.94 4.80
N ASP A 95 3.56 -3.43 5.88
CA ASP A 95 2.49 -2.73 6.58
C ASP A 95 2.99 -1.49 7.31
N TYR A 96 4.15 -1.58 7.96
CA TYR A 96 4.81 -0.43 8.61
C TYR A 96 5.16 0.68 7.62
N VAL A 97 5.53 0.30 6.38
CA VAL A 97 5.83 1.26 5.32
C VAL A 97 4.55 2.00 4.91
N CYS A 98 3.43 1.29 4.80
CA CYS A 98 2.13 1.88 4.47
C CYS A 98 1.57 2.74 5.62
N GLN A 99 1.74 2.29 6.87
CA GLN A 99 1.39 3.05 8.06
C GLN A 99 2.11 4.41 8.07
N ASP A 100 3.42 4.43 7.87
CA ASP A 100 4.19 5.68 7.85
C ASP A 100 3.72 6.65 6.75
N MET A 101 3.38 6.11 5.56
CA MET A 101 2.79 6.92 4.48
C MET A 101 1.42 7.51 4.88
N MET A 102 0.57 6.72 5.55
CA MET A 102 -0.73 7.18 6.04
C MET A 102 -0.58 8.27 7.10
N GLU A 103 0.31 8.07 8.07
CA GLU A 103 0.58 9.05 9.12
C GLU A 103 1.13 10.36 8.55
N ALA A 104 1.98 10.31 7.53
CA ALA A 104 2.45 11.49 6.82
C ALA A 104 1.30 12.28 6.17
N ILE A 105 0.35 11.59 5.55
CA ILE A 105 -0.84 12.21 4.96
C ILE A 105 -1.76 12.80 6.05
N ILE A 106 -2.02 12.07 7.13
CA ILE A 106 -2.81 12.57 8.27
C ILE A 106 -2.17 13.82 8.87
N ASN A 107 -0.85 13.84 9.02
CA ASN A 107 -0.12 15.02 9.48
C ASN A 107 -0.26 16.18 8.48
N GLY A 108 -0.24 15.91 7.18
CA GLY A 108 -0.55 16.91 6.15
C GLY A 108 -1.97 17.48 6.28
N ILE A 109 -2.96 16.64 6.58
CA ILE A 109 -4.35 17.04 6.80
C ILE A 109 -4.48 17.91 8.06
N LYS A 110 -3.81 17.55 9.16
CA LYS A 110 -3.87 18.28 10.43
C LYS A 110 -3.19 19.66 10.37
N ASN A 111 -2.10 19.78 9.61
CA ASN A 111 -1.22 20.95 9.67
C ASN A 111 -1.42 21.98 8.54
N VAL A 112 -2.26 21.69 7.52
CA VAL A 112 -2.37 22.54 6.31
C VAL A 112 -3.80 22.56 5.73
N ASN A 113 -4.08 23.50 4.83
CA ASN A 113 -5.29 23.56 4.00
C ASN A 113 -5.28 22.44 2.94
N PHE A 114 -5.41 21.18 3.38
CA PHE A 114 -5.44 20.01 2.51
C PHE A 114 -6.61 20.11 1.52
N PRO A 115 -6.38 20.01 0.20
CA PRO A 115 -7.44 20.23 -0.78
C PRO A 115 -8.60 19.24 -0.61
N ALA A 116 -9.82 19.76 -0.56
CA ALA A 116 -11.02 18.93 -0.37
C ALA A 116 -11.18 17.84 -1.45
N ALA A 117 -10.79 18.14 -2.69
CA ALA A 117 -10.81 17.16 -3.79
C ALA A 117 -9.85 15.99 -3.53
N GLU A 118 -8.64 16.26 -3.03
CA GLU A 118 -7.68 15.22 -2.70
C GLU A 118 -8.09 14.42 -1.46
N LEU A 119 -8.75 15.07 -0.50
CA LEU A 119 -9.30 14.39 0.68
C LEU A 119 -10.42 13.43 0.29
N GLN A 120 -11.30 13.85 -0.64
CA GLN A 120 -12.35 12.99 -1.15
C GLN A 120 -11.76 11.81 -1.93
N ARG A 121 -10.77 12.06 -2.79
CA ARG A 121 -10.09 11.01 -3.54
C ARG A 121 -9.39 9.99 -2.64
N LEU A 122 -8.76 10.46 -1.56
CA LEU A 122 -8.20 9.61 -0.52
C LEU A 122 -9.30 8.73 0.10
N LYS A 123 -10.40 9.33 0.58
CA LYS A 123 -11.52 8.58 1.17
C LYS A 123 -12.07 7.50 0.23
N ASP A 124 -12.28 7.84 -1.03
CA ASP A 124 -12.81 6.91 -2.02
C ASP A 124 -11.83 5.75 -2.28
N GLY A 125 -10.52 6.03 -2.31
CA GLY A 125 -9.49 5.01 -2.46
C GLY A 125 -9.41 4.07 -1.25
N LEU A 126 -9.42 4.63 -0.04
CA LEU A 126 -9.38 3.83 1.20
C LEU A 126 -10.65 3.01 1.39
N GLU A 127 -11.81 3.56 1.05
CA GLU A 127 -13.08 2.83 1.10
C GLU A 127 -13.04 1.59 0.20
N LYS A 128 -12.49 1.70 -1.02
CA LYS A 128 -12.29 0.53 -1.89
C LYS A 128 -11.37 -0.51 -1.25
N SER A 129 -10.28 -0.10 -0.61
CA SER A 129 -9.34 -1.01 0.05
C SER A 129 -9.98 -1.78 1.22
N LYS A 130 -10.96 -1.19 1.91
CA LYS A 130 -11.68 -1.87 3.01
C LYS A 130 -12.54 -3.05 2.56
N HIS A 131 -13.01 -3.05 1.31
CA HIS A 131 -13.81 -4.15 0.75
C HIS A 131 -12.92 -5.21 0.05
N THR A 132 -11.61 -5.21 0.32
CA THR A 132 -10.70 -6.25 -0.20
C THR A 132 -10.61 -7.42 0.76
N GLU A 133 -10.43 -8.62 0.23
CA GLU A 133 -10.25 -9.83 1.06
C GLU A 133 -9.08 -9.68 2.06
N ALA A 134 -8.00 -9.01 1.66
CA ALA A 134 -6.87 -8.70 2.54
C ALA A 134 -7.31 -7.98 3.82
N TYR A 135 -8.20 -7.00 3.71
CA TYR A 135 -8.67 -6.26 4.87
C TYR A 135 -9.75 -7.01 5.64
N GLU A 136 -10.78 -7.53 4.95
CA GLU A 136 -11.91 -8.19 5.60
C GLU A 136 -11.52 -9.45 6.38
N ASN A 137 -10.60 -10.24 5.83
CA ASN A 137 -10.23 -11.53 6.42
C ASN A 137 -8.94 -11.46 7.26
N TYR A 138 -8.05 -10.49 6.98
CA TYR A 138 -6.72 -10.44 7.62
C TYR A 138 -6.41 -9.10 8.29
N GLY A 139 -7.23 -8.06 8.11
CA GLY A 139 -6.97 -6.72 8.66
C GLY A 139 -5.79 -6.00 8.01
N VAL A 140 -5.37 -6.41 6.80
CA VAL A 140 -4.21 -5.84 6.10
C VAL A 140 -4.65 -4.93 4.94
N PRO A 141 -4.07 -3.73 4.79
CA PRO A 141 -3.03 -3.12 5.62
C PRO A 141 -3.58 -2.38 6.84
N TYR A 142 -2.84 -2.40 7.95
CA TYR A 142 -3.12 -1.66 9.19
C TYR A 142 -3.19 -0.14 8.98
N ALA A 143 -2.64 0.37 7.87
CA ALA A 143 -2.83 1.75 7.46
C ALA A 143 -4.33 2.17 7.40
N LEU A 144 -5.24 1.25 7.09
CA LEU A 144 -6.69 1.51 7.10
C LEU A 144 -7.23 1.73 8.52
N ASP A 145 -6.78 0.94 9.50
CA ASP A 145 -7.15 1.14 10.92
C ASP A 145 -6.65 2.49 11.45
N VAL A 146 -5.43 2.89 11.05
CA VAL A 146 -4.86 4.19 11.41
C VAL A 146 -5.73 5.33 10.88
N TRP A 147 -6.21 5.19 9.65
CA TRP A 147 -7.15 6.15 9.05
C TRP A 147 -8.49 6.18 9.80
N GLU A 148 -9.08 5.03 10.12
CA GLU A 148 -10.35 4.97 10.85
C GLU A 148 -10.25 5.64 12.22
N LYS A 149 -9.18 5.37 12.96
CA LYS A 149 -8.90 6.01 14.26
C LYS A 149 -8.80 7.54 14.13
N PHE A 150 -8.24 8.03 13.02
CA PHE A 150 -8.19 9.46 12.74
C PHE A 150 -9.56 10.05 12.42
N GLN A 151 -10.42 9.34 11.68
CA GLN A 151 -11.77 9.82 11.35
C GLN A 151 -12.70 9.94 12.57
N CYS A 152 -12.44 9.17 13.62
CA CYS A 152 -13.19 9.21 14.87
C CYS A 152 -12.73 10.32 15.86
N GLN A 153 -11.70 11.10 15.52
CA GLN A 153 -11.20 12.24 16.31
C GLN A 153 -11.89 13.54 15.93
#